data_AF-A0A849QP36-F1
#
_entry.id   AF-A0A849QP36-F1
#
_cell.length_a   1.000
_cell.length_b   1.000
_cell.length_c   1.000
_cell.angle_alpha   90.00
_cell.angle_beta   90.00
_cell.angle_gamma   90.00
#
_symmetry.space_group_name_H-M   'P 1'
#
loop_
_entity.id
_entity.type
_entity.pdbx_description
1 polymer ?
#
loop_
_entity_poly.entity_id
_entity_poly.type
_entity_poly.pdbx_seq_one_letter_code
_entity_poly.pdbx_strand_id
1 'polypeptide(L)'
;MNDAWRPAIENVLLNLEVNRGLLDVEVERLIPTGDMPLIGDEPVLVARASRGGNTIAEVYFGDIRQLAGVVDDCDVCLIDSFPTADPSEYVKIWNDKVSCGKVIVI
;
A
#
# COMPACT_ATOMS: atom_id res chain seq x y z
N MET A 1 -8.97 18.74 7.20
CA MET A 1 -8.17 17.79 6.40
C MET A 1 -9.09 17.19 5.37
N ASN A 2 -8.77 17.34 4.08
CA ASN A 2 -9.46 16.64 3.01
C ASN A 2 -8.84 15.24 2.93
N ASP A 3 -9.61 14.19 3.22
CA ASP A 3 -9.14 12.81 3.22
C ASP A 3 -8.99 12.32 1.77
N ALA A 4 -7.97 12.82 1.09
CA ALA A 4 -7.62 12.42 -0.28
C ALA A 4 -7.15 10.95 -0.37
N TRP A 5 -6.92 10.30 0.78
CA TRP A 5 -6.37 8.95 0.87
C TRP A 5 -7.42 7.88 0.57
N ARG A 6 -8.65 8.02 1.08
CA ARG A 6 -9.73 7.06 0.75
C ARG A 6 -10.05 7.04 -0.75
N PRO A 7 -10.24 8.18 -1.44
CA PRO A 7 -10.40 8.19 -2.90
C PRO A 7 -9.22 7.57 -3.66
N ALA A 8 -7.98 7.70 -3.15
CA ALA A 8 -6.82 7.06 -3.77
C ALA A 8 -6.92 5.52 -3.70
N ILE A 9 -7.27 4.98 -2.52
CA ILE A 9 -7.52 3.54 -2.36
C ILE A 9 -8.69 3.07 -3.23
N GLU A 10 -9.80 3.81 -3.26
CA GLU A 10 -10.93 3.51 -4.15
C GLU A 10 -10.51 3.36 -5.60
N ASN A 11 -9.67 4.28 -6.09
CA ASN A 11 -9.15 4.23 -7.44
C ASN A 11 -8.23 3.02 -7.67
N VAL A 12 -7.35 2.69 -6.73
CA VAL A 12 -6.51 1.48 -6.83
C VAL A 12 -7.38 0.22 -6.91
N LEU A 13 -8.36 0.08 -6.03
CA LEU A 13 -9.26 -1.06 -6.00
C LEU A 13 -10.13 -1.16 -7.26
N LEU A 14 -10.60 -0.03 -7.79
CA LEU A 14 -11.33 0.01 -9.06
C LEU A 14 -10.45 -0.42 -10.23
N ASN A 15 -9.20 0.07 -10.29
CA ASN A 15 -8.26 -0.30 -11.34
C ASN A 15 -7.91 -1.78 -11.31
N LEU A 16 -7.67 -2.36 -10.14
CA LEU A 16 -7.44 -3.80 -9.99
C LEU A 16 -8.66 -4.60 -10.47
N GLU A 17 -9.87 -4.21 -10.07
CA GLU A 17 -11.10 -4.92 -10.42
C GLU A 17 -11.38 -4.89 -11.94
N VAL A 18 -11.30 -3.71 -12.54
CA VAL A 18 -11.59 -3.51 -13.97
C VAL A 18 -10.55 -4.21 -14.84
N ASN A 19 -9.28 -4.25 -14.41
CA ASN A 19 -8.19 -4.84 -15.18
C ASN A 19 -7.88 -6.29 -14.80
N ARG A 20 -8.63 -6.93 -13.88
CA ARG A 20 -8.31 -8.26 -13.34
C ARG A 20 -8.08 -9.34 -14.41
N GLY A 21 -8.87 -9.30 -15.49
CA GLY A 21 -8.74 -10.25 -16.60
C GLY A 21 -7.53 -9.98 -17.51
N LEU A 22 -7.10 -8.73 -17.63
CA LEU A 22 -5.89 -8.36 -18.37
C LEU A 22 -4.62 -8.69 -17.55
N LEU A 23 -4.70 -8.47 -16.24
CA LEU A 23 -3.62 -8.72 -15.29
C LEU A 23 -3.51 -10.20 -14.87
N ASP A 24 -4.53 -11.01 -15.18
CA ASP A 24 -4.62 -12.41 -14.78
C ASP A 24 -4.50 -12.56 -13.25
N VAL A 25 -5.25 -11.73 -12.52
CA VAL A 25 -5.29 -11.70 -11.05
C VAL A 25 -6.69 -12.00 -10.52
N GLU A 26 -6.75 -12.68 -9.39
CA GLU A 26 -7.91 -12.76 -8.53
C GLU A 26 -7.84 -11.64 -7.49
N VAL A 27 -8.90 -10.85 -7.35
CA VAL A 27 -8.97 -9.72 -6.41
C VAL A 27 -9.93 -10.06 -5.28
N GLU A 28 -9.42 -10.03 -4.05
CA GLU A 28 -10.17 -10.20 -2.81
C GLU A 28 -10.25 -8.85 -2.09
N ARG A 29 -11.47 -8.36 -1.85
CA ARG A 29 -11.70 -7.19 -0.98
C ARG A 29 -11.91 -7.68 0.44
N LEU A 30 -11.02 -7.26 1.34
CA LEU A 30 -11.04 -7.66 2.75
C LEU A 30 -11.89 -6.71 3.59
N ILE A 31 -11.98 -5.44 3.18
CA ILE A 31 -12.80 -4.42 3.83
C ILE A 31 -13.61 -3.66 2.77
N PRO A 32 -14.95 -3.52 2.94
CA PRO A 32 -15.74 -2.65 2.10
C PRO A 32 -15.27 -1.19 2.22
N THR A 33 -15.22 -0.48 1.11
CA THR A 33 -14.72 0.91 1.07
C THR A 33 -15.46 1.84 2.05
N GLY A 34 -16.78 1.64 2.21
CA GLY A 34 -17.60 2.43 3.14
C GLY A 34 -17.26 2.21 4.62
N ASP A 35 -16.59 1.11 4.93
CA ASP A 35 -16.22 0.71 6.29
C ASP A 35 -14.75 1.07 6.62
N MET A 36 -14.02 1.66 5.67
CA MET A 36 -12.64 2.11 5.91
C MET A 36 -12.61 3.31 6.88
N PRO A 37 -11.59 3.40 7.76
CA PRO A 37 -11.44 4.52 8.69
C PRO A 37 -11.44 5.89 7.97
N LEU A 38 -11.89 6.93 8.66
CA LEU A 38 -11.90 8.32 8.15
C LEU A 38 -10.50 8.94 7.97
N ILE A 39 -9.50 8.33 8.59
CA ILE A 39 -8.12 8.81 8.62
C ILE A 39 -7.22 7.59 8.44
N GLY A 40 -6.30 7.65 7.48
CA GLY A 40 -5.27 6.62 7.28
C GLY A 40 -4.13 6.80 8.27
N ASP A 41 -4.33 6.37 9.51
CA ASP A 41 -3.31 6.39 10.57
C ASP A 41 -2.71 4.98 10.72
N GLU A 42 -3.37 4.10 11.48
CA GLU A 42 -2.98 2.69 11.59
C GLU A 42 -3.15 1.96 10.25
N PRO A 43 -2.13 1.23 9.75
CA PRO A 43 -2.22 0.48 8.51
C PRO A 43 -3.24 -0.65 8.58
N VAL A 44 -4.18 -0.65 7.64
CA VAL A 44 -5.21 -1.68 7.50
C VAL A 44 -5.10 -2.31 6.11
N LEU A 45 -5.00 -3.64 6.06
CA LEU A 45 -5.05 -4.38 4.81
C LEU A 45 -6.49 -4.38 4.27
N VAL A 46 -6.71 -3.74 3.12
CA VAL A 46 -8.07 -3.54 2.56
C VAL A 46 -8.38 -4.46 1.39
N ALA A 47 -7.36 -4.94 0.69
CA ALA A 47 -7.52 -5.90 -0.40
C ALA A 47 -6.24 -6.68 -0.66
N ARG A 48 -6.42 -7.83 -1.31
CA ARG A 48 -5.36 -8.67 -1.84
C ARG A 48 -5.65 -8.99 -3.30
N ALA A 49 -4.68 -8.79 -4.18
CA ALA A 49 -4.71 -9.32 -5.53
C ALA A 49 -3.69 -10.44 -5.65
N SER A 50 -4.05 -11.56 -6.26
CA SER A 50 -3.17 -12.72 -6.39
C SER A 50 -3.16 -13.29 -7.80
N ARG A 51 -2.00 -13.77 -8.24
CA ARG A 51 -1.84 -14.47 -9.51
C ARG A 51 -1.08 -15.76 -9.27
N GLY A 52 -1.66 -16.88 -9.71
CA GLY A 52 -1.03 -18.21 -9.63
C GLY A 52 -0.59 -18.64 -8.23
N GLY A 53 -1.13 -18.03 -7.16
CA GLY A 53 -0.80 -18.32 -5.76
C GLY A 53 0.61 -17.94 -5.29
N ASN A 54 1.48 -17.42 -6.17
CA ASN A 54 2.87 -17.08 -5.85
C ASN A 54 3.19 -15.59 -6.03
N THR A 55 2.30 -14.84 -6.66
CA THR A 55 2.41 -13.39 -6.82
C THR A 55 1.26 -12.76 -6.08
N ILE A 56 1.55 -11.96 -5.07
CA ILE A 56 0.55 -11.32 -4.22
C ILE A 56 0.85 -9.81 -4.19
N ALA A 57 -0.18 -9.01 -4.40
CA ALA A 57 -0.17 -7.59 -4.13
C ALA A 57 -1.15 -7.29 -3.00
N GLU A 58 -0.66 -6.67 -1.94
CA GLU A 58 -1.44 -6.28 -0.78
C GLU A 58 -1.64 -4.77 -0.78
N VAL A 59 -2.88 -4.34 -0.60
CA VAL A 59 -3.24 -2.92 -0.59
C VAL A 59 -3.56 -2.52 0.83
N TYR A 60 -2.75 -1.62 1.38
CA TYR A 60 -2.94 -1.07 2.72
C TYR A 60 -3.48 0.36 2.65
N PHE A 61 -4.42 0.68 3.52
CA PHE A 61 -4.82 2.05 3.84
C PHE A 61 -4.23 2.43 5.19
N GLY A 62 -3.42 3.49 5.24
CA GLY A 62 -2.78 3.93 6.47
C GLY A 62 -1.56 4.82 6.22
N ASP A 63 -0.87 5.17 7.30
CA ASP A 63 0.36 5.95 7.25
C ASP A 63 1.56 5.06 6.92
N ILE A 64 2.32 5.42 5.87
CA ILE A 64 3.54 4.71 5.46
C ILE A 64 4.58 4.59 6.58
N ARG A 65 4.58 5.53 7.53
CA ARG A 65 5.49 5.52 8.69
C ARG A 65 5.18 4.37 9.65
N GLN A 66 3.93 3.91 9.68
CA GLN A 66 3.49 2.79 10.52
C GLN A 66 3.48 1.47 9.74
N LEU A 67 3.44 1.52 8.40
CA LEU A 67 3.42 0.34 7.53
C LEU A 67 4.60 -0.61 7.76
N ALA A 68 5.78 -0.07 8.10
CA ALA A 68 6.97 -0.86 8.43
C ALA A 68 6.77 -1.80 9.63
N GLY A 69 5.78 -1.54 10.50
CA GLY A 69 5.41 -2.37 11.64
C GLY A 69 4.49 -3.55 11.31
N VAL A 70 3.85 -3.56 10.13
CA VAL A 70 2.92 -4.63 9.70
C VAL A 70 3.46 -5.47 8.54
N VAL A 71 4.37 -4.93 7.74
CA VAL A 71 5.06 -5.68 6.66
C VAL A 71 6.21 -6.46 7.26
N ASP A 72 6.28 -7.78 7.05
CA ASP A 72 7.29 -8.64 7.66
C ASP A 72 8.70 -8.39 7.08
N ASP A 73 8.85 -8.55 5.77
CA ASP A 73 10.11 -8.45 5.04
C ASP A 73 10.01 -7.59 3.76
N CYS A 74 11.17 -7.21 3.24
CA CYS A 74 11.31 -6.36 2.07
C CYS A 74 12.68 -6.62 1.43
N ASP A 75 12.74 -6.96 0.15
CA ASP A 75 14.01 -6.88 -0.59
C ASP A 75 14.26 -5.46 -1.11
N VAL A 76 13.19 -4.83 -1.60
CA VAL A 76 13.19 -3.50 -2.20
C VAL A 76 11.95 -2.72 -1.77
N CYS A 77 12.16 -1.51 -1.23
CA CYS A 77 11.13 -0.54 -0.93
C CYS A 77 11.20 0.60 -1.95
N LEU A 78 10.09 0.85 -2.64
CA LEU A 78 9.94 1.96 -3.58
C LEU A 78 9.01 3.00 -2.94
N ILE A 79 9.50 4.23 -2.78
CA ILE A 79 8.76 5.34 -2.19
C ILE A 79 8.48 6.36 -3.29
N ASP A 80 7.23 6.39 -3.73
CA ASP A 80 6.70 7.39 -4.66
C ASP A 80 5.76 8.29 -3.87
N SER A 81 6.27 9.45 -3.46
CA SER A 81 5.52 10.44 -2.70
C SER A 81 5.19 11.64 -3.58
N PHE A 82 4.15 12.40 -3.24
CA PHE A 82 3.87 13.66 -3.93
C PHE A 82 5.13 14.55 -4.02
N PRO A 83 5.34 15.28 -5.14
CA PRO A 83 6.56 16.08 -5.32
C PRO A 83 6.84 17.13 -4.24
N THR A 84 5.80 17.55 -3.50
CA THR A 84 5.92 18.52 -2.40
C THR A 84 6.09 17.87 -1.02
N ALA A 85 6.00 16.55 -0.92
CA ALA A 85 6.25 15.82 0.33
C ALA A 85 7.75 15.58 0.50
N ASP A 86 8.25 15.69 1.73
CA ASP A 86 9.62 15.31 2.07
C ASP A 86 9.65 13.82 2.45
N PRO A 87 10.29 12.95 1.66
CA PRO A 87 10.31 11.51 1.93
C PRO A 87 11.32 11.10 3.00
N SER A 88 12.10 12.04 3.56
CA SER A 88 13.23 11.74 4.46
C SER A 88 12.82 10.90 5.68
N GLU A 89 11.65 11.16 6.26
CA GLU A 89 11.13 10.38 7.39
C GLU A 89 10.77 8.95 6.97
N TYR A 90 10.14 8.77 5.80
CA TYR A 90 9.78 7.46 5.26
C TYR A 90 11.04 6.64 4.97
N VAL A 91 12.01 7.25 4.30
CA VAL A 91 13.30 6.64 3.96
C VAL A 91 14.03 6.18 5.21
N LYS A 92 14.05 7.00 6.27
CA LYS A 92 14.69 6.64 7.53
C LYS A 92 14.04 5.39 8.15
N ILE A 93 12.71 5.39 8.29
CA ILE A 93 11.97 4.27 8.89
C ILE A 93 12.23 2.96 8.14
N TRP A 94 12.19 3.00 6.81
CA TRP A 94 12.39 1.81 5.98
C TRP A 94 13.85 1.36 5.88
N ASN A 95 14.83 2.26 6.02
CA ASN A 95 16.24 1.89 6.15
C ASN A 95 16.56 1.28 7.53
N ASP A 96 15.89 1.74 8.59
CA ASP A 96 16.09 1.22 9.95
C ASP A 96 15.43 -0.16 10.15
N LYS A 97 14.49 -0.55 9.26
CA LYS A 97 13.89 -1.89 9.25
C LYS A 97 14.91 -2.92 8.75
N VAL A 98 15.48 -3.69 9.69
CA VAL A 98 16.50 -4.73 9.42
C VAL A 98 16.07 -5.73 8.34
N SER A 99 14.77 -6.02 8.22
CA SER A 99 14.23 -6.92 7.21
C SER A 99 13.98 -6.27 5.84
N CYS A 100 14.39 -5.02 5.62
CA CYS A 100 14.28 -4.33 4.34
C CYS A 100 15.67 -4.08 3.71
N GLY A 101 15.90 -4.59 2.50
CA GLY A 101 17.21 -4.55 1.84
C GLY A 101 17.59 -3.18 1.28
N LYS A 102 16.83 -2.67 0.29
CA LYS A 102 17.13 -1.42 -0.40
C LYS A 102 15.92 -0.49 -0.49
N VAL A 103 16.10 0.77 -0.11
CA VAL A 103 15.09 1.83 -0.26
C VAL A 103 15.43 2.72 -1.46
N ILE A 104 14.45 2.99 -2.31
CA ILE A 104 14.56 3.85 -3.51
C ILE A 104 13.40 4.83 -3.51
N VAL A 105 13.70 6.12 -3.65
CA VAL A 105 12.68 7.15 -3.89
C VAL A 105 12.56 7.35 -5.40
N ILE A 106 11.33 7.35 -5.92
CA ILE A 106 11.01 7.49 -7.35
C ILE A 106 10.37 8.84 -7.61
#